data_AF-X8JC36-F1
#
_entry.id   AF-X8JC36-F1
#
_cell.length_a   1.000
_cell.length_b   1.000
_cell.length_c   1.000
_cell.angle_alpha   90.00
_cell.angle_beta   90.00
_cell.angle_gamma   90.00
#
_symmetry.space_group_name_H-M   'P 1'
#
loop_
_entity.id
_entity.type
_entity.pdbx_description
1 polymer ?
#
loop_
_entity_poly.entity_id
_entity_poly.type
_entity_poly.pdbx_seq_one_letter_code
_entity_poly.pdbx_strand_id
1 'polypeptide(L)'
;MNFFKAKQRTPSEIVRGLRDAINKLDVGPPGSETRRKASEDVTKGLQQVKGLLHGDGDPGPELVAQLATEAYAADLLPAIVKSCAKFDFEARKDAAQVFSLLLRRQIGSRSPTVEYIVTREIVVYDALKGYEIEEVALSTGLILREMLKHEPIARILLNSDQFYSFPHYIEDTTFGVSCDAFANLKETLTRHKPNGRRISRGKLRPILYDVHIPPTVHKLRDKTSISQTSRRDIAGPRELQCHDALYWCRGES
;
A
#
# COMPACT_ATOMS: atom_id res chain seq x y z
N MET A 1 42.49 -15.25 -12.12
CA MET A 1 41.83 -16.06 -11.07
C MET A 1 41.03 -15.13 -10.15
N ASN A 2 39.70 -15.09 -10.29
CA ASN A 2 38.79 -14.55 -9.27
C ASN A 2 37.71 -15.62 -9.02
N PHE A 3 37.92 -16.40 -7.97
CA PHE A 3 37.23 -17.66 -7.63
C PHE A 3 36.23 -17.51 -6.48
N PHE A 4 35.49 -16.40 -6.41
CA PHE A 4 34.39 -16.22 -5.45
C PHE A 4 33.24 -15.41 -6.07
N LYS A 5 32.55 -15.99 -7.06
CA LYS A 5 31.16 -15.59 -7.33
C LYS A 5 30.32 -16.34 -6.31
N ALA A 6 29.91 -15.65 -5.24
CA ALA A 6 28.90 -16.15 -4.32
C ALA A 6 27.73 -16.69 -5.14
N LYS A 7 27.31 -17.94 -4.86
CA LYS A 7 26.23 -18.66 -5.53
C LYS A 7 25.05 -17.69 -5.70
N GLN A 8 24.78 -17.24 -6.93
CA GLN A 8 23.70 -16.31 -7.20
C GLN A 8 22.40 -17.04 -6.87
N ARG A 9 21.72 -16.64 -5.78
CA ARG A 9 20.48 -17.30 -5.35
C ARG A 9 19.45 -17.21 -6.45
N THR A 10 18.73 -18.30 -6.70
CA THR A 10 17.67 -18.31 -7.70
C THR A 10 16.46 -17.49 -7.20
N PRO A 11 15.63 -16.94 -8.10
CA PRO A 11 14.41 -16.24 -7.71
C PRO A 11 13.53 -17.05 -6.76
N SER A 12 13.37 -18.35 -7.02
CA SER A 12 12.60 -19.28 -6.20
C SER A 12 13.19 -19.43 -4.79
N GLU A 13 14.52 -19.49 -4.65
CA GLU A 13 15.20 -19.54 -3.36
C GLU A 13 15.02 -18.25 -2.55
N ILE A 14 15.04 -17.10 -3.23
CA ILE A 14 14.85 -15.78 -2.59
C ILE A 14 13.42 -15.66 -2.07
N VAL A 15 12.42 -15.98 -2.90
CA VAL A 15 11.00 -15.93 -2.53
C VAL A 15 10.70 -16.89 -1.38
N ARG A 16 11.17 -18.14 -1.46
CA ARG A 16 10.97 -19.13 -0.40
C ARG A 16 11.66 -18.71 0.89
N GLY A 17 12.91 -18.25 0.81
CA GLY A 17 13.66 -17.76 1.96
C GLY A 17 12.98 -16.59 2.65
N LEU A 18 12.45 -15.63 1.88
CA LEU A 18 11.67 -14.51 2.41
C LEU A 18 10.37 -15.01 3.07
N ARG A 19 9.65 -15.94 2.44
CA ARG A 19 8.42 -16.50 3.00
C ARG A 19 8.66 -17.22 4.32
N ASP A 20 9.73 -18.01 4.40
CA ASP A 20 10.13 -18.71 5.61
C ASP A 20 10.55 -17.74 6.73
N ALA A 21 11.26 -16.65 6.38
CA ALA A 21 11.62 -15.60 7.33
C ALA A 21 10.39 -14.90 7.90
N ILE A 22 9.39 -14.59 7.06
CA ILE A 22 8.10 -14.04 7.49
C ILE A 22 7.39 -15.01 8.45
N ASN A 23 7.33 -16.30 8.12
CA ASN A 23 6.71 -17.29 9.01
C ASN A 23 7.44 -17.41 10.36
N LYS A 24 8.77 -17.25 10.39
CA LYS A 24 9.54 -17.25 11.65
C LYS A 24 9.23 -16.05 12.55
N LEU A 25 8.82 -14.91 11.98
CA LEU A 25 8.34 -13.77 12.75
C LEU A 25 7.02 -14.07 13.49
N ASP A 26 6.24 -15.04 13.02
CA ASP A 26 5.00 -15.47 13.67
C ASP A 26 5.25 -16.44 14.85
N VAL A 27 6.32 -17.23 14.80
CA VAL A 27 6.55 -18.34 15.76
C VAL A 27 7.46 -17.94 16.92
N GLY A 28 8.45 -17.05 16.72
CA GLY A 28 9.42 -16.71 17.75
C GLY A 28 8.85 -15.79 18.84
N PRO A 29 9.23 -15.91 20.13
CA PRO A 29 8.80 -15.00 21.20
C PRO A 29 9.19 -13.53 20.92
N PRO A 30 8.43 -12.54 21.40
CA PRO A 30 8.80 -11.12 21.32
C PRO A 30 10.17 -10.85 21.94
N GLY A 31 11.03 -10.16 21.20
CA GLY A 31 12.38 -9.80 21.65
C GLY A 31 13.44 -10.91 21.57
N SER A 32 13.10 -12.12 21.11
CA SER A 32 14.08 -13.20 20.95
C SER A 32 15.10 -12.91 19.84
N GLU A 33 16.31 -13.42 20.01
CA GLU A 33 17.38 -13.36 19.00
C GLU A 33 16.93 -13.97 17.66
N THR A 34 16.11 -15.02 17.72
CA THR A 34 15.48 -15.65 16.55
C THR A 34 14.58 -14.68 15.78
N ARG A 35 13.80 -13.85 16.47
CA ARG A 35 12.91 -12.86 15.84
C ARG A 35 13.70 -11.69 15.24
N ARG A 36 14.74 -11.22 15.93
CA ARG A 36 15.64 -10.18 15.40
C ARG A 36 16.30 -10.63 14.11
N LYS A 37 16.88 -11.83 14.13
CA LYS A 37 17.48 -12.44 12.93
C LYS A 37 16.47 -12.62 11.79
N ALA A 38 15.24 -13.06 12.12
CA ALA A 38 14.19 -13.17 11.12
C ALA A 38 13.81 -11.81 10.50
N SER A 39 13.79 -10.71 11.28
CA SER A 39 13.51 -9.37 10.78
C SER A 39 14.59 -8.87 9.82
N GLU A 40 15.86 -9.10 10.15
CA GLU A 40 16.98 -8.81 9.25
C GLU A 40 16.91 -9.63 7.96
N ASP A 41 16.58 -10.91 8.06
CA ASP A 41 16.43 -11.80 6.91
C ASP A 41 15.26 -11.36 6.01
N VAL A 42 14.14 -10.89 6.59
CA VAL A 42 13.03 -10.29 5.85
C VAL A 42 13.48 -9.02 5.12
N THR A 43 14.19 -8.12 5.80
CA THR A 43 14.69 -6.87 5.20
C THR A 43 15.61 -7.16 4.02
N LYS A 44 16.59 -8.05 4.19
CA LYS A 44 17.51 -8.47 3.12
C LYS A 44 16.77 -9.17 1.97
N GLY A 45 15.79 -10.02 2.29
CA GLY A 45 14.96 -10.71 1.29
C GLY A 45 14.14 -9.73 0.44
N LEU A 46 13.49 -8.75 1.07
CA LEU A 46 12.74 -7.70 0.38
C LEU A 46 13.64 -6.84 -0.50
N GLN A 47 14.84 -6.48 -0.03
CA GLN A 47 15.83 -5.76 -0.82
C GLN A 47 16.28 -6.56 -2.06
N GLN A 48 16.49 -7.87 -1.92
CA GLN A 48 16.84 -8.75 -3.05
C GLN A 48 15.69 -8.84 -4.07
N VAL A 49 14.45 -9.05 -3.61
CA VAL A 49 13.27 -9.07 -4.48
C VAL A 49 13.12 -7.71 -5.19
N LYS A 50 13.23 -6.61 -4.46
CA LYS A 50 13.18 -5.25 -5.00
C LYS A 50 14.27 -5.01 -6.04
N GLY A 51 15.51 -5.41 -5.77
CA GLY A 51 16.64 -5.24 -6.68
C GLY A 51 16.43 -5.99 -8.00
N LEU A 52 15.95 -7.24 -7.93
CA LEU A 52 15.59 -8.02 -9.11
C LEU A 52 14.43 -7.41 -9.90
N LEU A 53 13.45 -6.79 -9.23
CA LEU A 53 12.31 -6.13 -9.87
C LEU A 53 12.64 -4.77 -10.47
N HIS A 54 13.55 -3.99 -9.86
CA HIS A 54 13.98 -2.67 -10.37
C HIS A 54 14.96 -2.78 -11.53
N GLY A 55 15.71 -3.88 -11.59
CA GLY A 55 16.67 -4.11 -12.66
C GLY A 55 18.08 -3.60 -12.37
N ASP A 56 18.48 -3.55 -11.10
CA ASP A 56 19.85 -3.19 -10.72
C ASP A 56 20.81 -4.29 -11.22
N GLY A 57 21.34 -4.11 -12.43
CA GLY A 57 22.15 -5.11 -13.15
C GLY A 57 21.49 -5.81 -14.34
N ASP A 58 20.41 -5.26 -14.91
CA ASP A 58 19.74 -5.76 -16.14
C ASP A 58 19.31 -7.24 -16.10
N PRO A 59 18.58 -7.69 -15.04
CA PRO A 59 17.98 -9.00 -15.01
C PRO A 59 16.97 -9.11 -16.16
N GLY A 60 17.22 -10.06 -17.08
CA GLY A 60 16.34 -10.27 -18.23
C GLY A 60 14.87 -10.43 -17.82
N PRO A 61 13.92 -10.03 -18.68
CA PRO A 61 12.47 -10.05 -18.38
C PRO A 61 11.95 -11.43 -17.96
N GLU A 62 12.66 -12.50 -18.34
CA GLU A 62 12.41 -13.88 -17.94
C GLU A 62 12.65 -14.11 -16.44
N LEU A 63 13.72 -13.56 -15.86
CA LEU A 63 14.03 -13.72 -14.45
C LEU A 63 12.99 -13.01 -13.58
N VAL A 64 12.56 -11.83 -13.99
CA VAL A 64 11.47 -11.09 -13.35
C VAL A 64 10.15 -11.85 -13.45
N ALA A 65 9.87 -12.49 -14.58
CA ALA A 65 8.69 -13.33 -14.77
C ALA A 65 8.69 -14.55 -13.85
N GLN A 66 9.84 -15.23 -13.74
CA GLN A 66 10.03 -16.36 -12.82
C GLN A 66 9.83 -15.92 -11.37
N LEU A 67 10.47 -14.82 -10.94
CA LEU A 67 10.32 -14.27 -9.60
C LEU A 67 8.86 -13.96 -9.25
N ALA A 68 8.15 -13.29 -10.16
CA ALA A 68 6.74 -12.95 -9.95
C ALA A 68 5.86 -14.20 -9.85
N THR A 69 6.08 -15.19 -10.73
CA THR A 69 5.34 -16.45 -10.72
C THR A 69 5.51 -17.20 -9.41
N GLU A 70 6.75 -17.30 -8.92
CA GLU A 70 7.07 -17.92 -7.63
C GLU A 70 6.48 -17.13 -6.45
N ALA A 71 6.51 -15.80 -6.52
CA ALA A 71 5.90 -14.95 -5.49
C ALA A 71 4.38 -15.19 -5.37
N TYR A 72 3.69 -15.43 -6.48
CA TYR A 72 2.28 -15.79 -6.47
C TYR A 72 2.05 -17.22 -5.97
N ALA A 73 2.89 -18.17 -6.38
CA ALA A 73 2.79 -19.57 -5.95
C ALA A 73 3.04 -19.75 -4.44
N ALA A 74 3.92 -18.95 -3.85
CA ALA A 74 4.25 -18.97 -2.43
C ALA A 74 3.30 -18.12 -1.55
N ASP A 75 2.25 -17.52 -2.14
CA ASP A 75 1.36 -16.54 -1.49
C ASP A 75 2.14 -15.45 -0.74
N LEU A 76 3.21 -14.93 -1.36
CA LEU A 76 4.10 -13.96 -0.72
C LEU A 76 3.41 -12.61 -0.46
N LEU A 77 2.59 -12.13 -1.40
CA LEU A 77 1.91 -10.83 -1.28
C LEU A 77 0.97 -10.79 -0.04
N PRO A 78 0.04 -11.74 0.15
CA PRO A 78 -0.76 -11.79 1.38
C PRO A 78 0.09 -11.83 2.66
N ALA A 79 1.17 -12.60 2.65
CA ALA A 79 2.05 -12.75 3.80
C ALA A 79 2.73 -11.45 4.21
N ILE A 80 3.19 -10.68 3.23
CA ILE A 80 3.82 -9.37 3.42
C ILE A 80 2.83 -8.40 4.06
N VAL A 81 1.59 -8.31 3.55
CA VAL A 81 0.59 -7.39 4.08
C VAL A 81 0.17 -7.78 5.49
N LYS A 82 -0.13 -9.06 5.72
CA LYS A 82 -0.52 -9.57 7.04
C LYS A 82 0.54 -9.37 8.11
N SER A 83 1.82 -9.48 7.73
CA SER A 83 2.94 -9.36 8.66
C SER A 83 3.57 -7.97 8.67
N CYS A 84 2.98 -6.99 7.99
CA CYS A 84 3.54 -5.65 7.84
C CYS A 84 3.81 -4.96 9.19
N ALA A 85 2.92 -5.18 10.18
CA ALA A 85 3.08 -4.70 11.56
C ALA A 85 4.35 -5.20 12.27
N LYS A 86 4.92 -6.32 11.82
CA LYS A 86 6.10 -6.95 12.42
C LYS A 86 7.40 -6.56 11.73
N PHE A 87 7.31 -5.89 10.58
CA PHE A 87 8.47 -5.49 9.81
C PHE A 87 9.10 -4.23 10.40
N ASP A 88 10.41 -4.09 10.20
CA ASP A 88 11.10 -2.84 10.49
C ASP A 88 10.68 -1.73 9.50
N PHE A 89 10.90 -0.48 9.87
CA PHE A 89 10.50 0.68 9.08
C PHE A 89 11.01 0.66 7.63
N GLU A 90 12.25 0.19 7.41
CA GLU A 90 12.83 0.06 6.08
C GLU A 90 12.17 -1.07 5.28
N ALA A 91 11.95 -2.23 5.91
CA ALA A 91 11.25 -3.36 5.30
C ALA A 91 9.82 -3.00 4.87
N ARG A 92 9.09 -2.17 5.64
CA ARG A 92 7.76 -1.68 5.25
C ARG A 92 7.79 -0.84 3.98
N LYS A 93 8.80 0.03 3.83
CA LYS A 93 9.00 0.84 2.61
C LYS A 93 9.32 -0.04 1.40
N ASP A 94 10.19 -1.02 1.59
CA ASP A 94 10.59 -1.95 0.53
C ASP A 94 9.43 -2.84 0.12
N ALA A 95 8.62 -3.32 1.06
CA ALA A 95 7.37 -4.03 0.78
C ALA A 95 6.44 -3.20 -0.12
N ALA A 96 6.21 -1.92 0.22
CA ALA A 96 5.38 -1.04 -0.61
C ALA A 96 5.93 -0.86 -2.03
N GLN A 97 7.25 -0.75 -2.18
CA GLN A 97 7.89 -0.66 -3.50
C GLN A 97 7.76 -1.97 -4.29
N VAL A 98 7.98 -3.13 -3.67
CA VAL A 98 7.78 -4.45 -4.29
C VAL A 98 6.36 -4.58 -4.83
N PHE A 99 5.35 -4.15 -4.06
CA PHE A 99 3.96 -4.12 -4.52
C PHE A 99 3.77 -3.21 -5.74
N SER A 100 4.28 -1.97 -5.70
CA SER A 100 4.16 -1.06 -6.85
C SER A 100 4.82 -1.61 -8.11
N LEU A 101 5.99 -2.25 -8.00
CA LEU A 101 6.69 -2.85 -9.14
C LEU A 101 5.93 -4.04 -9.72
N LEU A 102 5.44 -4.95 -8.86
CA LEU A 102 4.66 -6.10 -9.30
C LEU A 102 3.33 -5.67 -9.94
N LEU A 103 2.64 -4.67 -9.39
CA LEU A 103 1.38 -4.16 -9.93
C LEU A 103 1.53 -3.45 -11.28
N ARG A 104 2.65 -2.76 -11.50
CA ARG A 104 2.97 -2.12 -12.80
C ARG A 104 3.31 -3.14 -13.89
N ARG A 105 3.67 -4.37 -13.52
CA ARG A 105 4.05 -5.40 -14.48
C ARG A 105 2.87 -5.82 -15.34
N GLN A 106 3.08 -5.77 -16.66
CA GLN A 106 2.10 -6.19 -17.66
C GLN A 106 2.74 -7.24 -18.59
N ILE A 107 1.97 -8.26 -18.95
CA ILE A 107 2.31 -9.22 -20.00
C ILE A 107 1.30 -8.98 -21.12
N GLY A 108 1.71 -8.26 -22.17
CA GLY A 108 0.80 -7.76 -23.19
C GLY A 108 -0.23 -6.81 -22.57
N SER A 109 -1.52 -7.13 -22.71
CA SER A 109 -2.63 -6.35 -22.13
C SER A 109 -3.05 -6.80 -20.73
N ARG A 110 -2.46 -7.87 -20.19
CA ARG A 110 -2.85 -8.47 -18.91
C ARG A 110 -1.90 -8.03 -17.79
N SER A 111 -2.45 -7.88 -16.59
CA SER A 111 -1.70 -7.62 -15.37
C SER A 111 -1.83 -8.83 -14.42
N PRO A 112 -0.88 -9.79 -14.45
CA PRO A 112 -0.98 -11.01 -13.65
C PRO A 112 -1.14 -10.75 -12.15
N THR A 113 -0.47 -9.72 -11.62
CA THR A 113 -0.60 -9.33 -10.20
C THR A 113 -2.01 -8.87 -9.85
N VAL A 114 -2.67 -8.13 -10.76
CA VAL A 114 -4.04 -7.65 -10.55
C VAL A 114 -5.00 -8.82 -10.55
N GLU A 115 -4.87 -9.73 -11.51
CA GLU A 115 -5.69 -10.95 -11.59
C GLU A 115 -5.51 -11.82 -10.33
N TYR A 116 -4.27 -11.98 -9.87
CA TYR A 116 -3.95 -12.68 -8.64
C TYR A 116 -4.63 -12.05 -7.42
N ILE A 117 -4.56 -10.73 -7.25
CA ILE A 117 -5.19 -10.03 -6.12
C ILE A 117 -6.72 -10.12 -6.21
N VAL A 118 -7.30 -10.06 -7.40
CA VAL A 118 -8.75 -10.22 -7.58
C VAL A 118 -9.25 -11.59 -7.11
N THR A 119 -8.43 -12.64 -7.26
CA THR A 119 -8.77 -13.98 -6.71
C THR A 119 -8.58 -14.09 -5.18
N ARG A 120 -7.88 -13.12 -4.57
CA ARG A 120 -7.47 -13.12 -3.16
C ARG A 120 -7.75 -11.75 -2.54
N GLU A 121 -9.04 -11.42 -2.47
CA GLU A 121 -9.56 -10.13 -2.01
C GLU A 121 -9.07 -9.77 -0.59
N ILE A 122 -8.75 -10.77 0.23
CA ILE A 122 -8.23 -10.60 1.59
C ILE A 122 -6.98 -9.73 1.66
N VAL A 123 -6.13 -9.72 0.61
CA VAL A 123 -4.95 -8.85 0.55
C VAL A 123 -5.33 -7.37 0.63
N VAL A 124 -6.45 -7.01 -0.01
CA VAL A 124 -6.97 -5.63 -0.02
C VAL A 124 -7.52 -5.26 1.34
N TYR A 125 -8.26 -6.17 1.97
CA TYR A 125 -8.86 -5.96 3.29
C TYR A 125 -7.81 -5.90 4.39
N ASP A 126 -6.78 -6.75 4.35
CA ASP A 126 -5.68 -6.72 5.31
C ASP A 126 -4.87 -5.42 5.19
N ALA A 127 -4.69 -4.90 3.96
CA ALA A 127 -4.04 -3.60 3.76
C ALA A 127 -4.87 -2.45 4.34
N LEU A 128 -6.21 -2.52 4.22
CA LEU A 128 -7.11 -1.55 4.83
C LEU A 128 -7.08 -1.63 6.36
N LYS A 129 -7.14 -2.84 6.94
CA LYS A 129 -7.04 -3.04 8.39
C LYS A 129 -5.72 -2.56 8.97
N GLY A 130 -4.68 -2.43 8.15
CA GLY A 130 -3.41 -1.80 8.55
C GLY A 130 -3.57 -0.38 9.11
N TYR A 131 -4.65 0.33 8.79
CA TYR A 131 -4.96 1.63 9.40
C TYR A 131 -5.29 1.56 10.91
N GLU A 132 -5.65 0.39 11.44
CA GLU A 132 -5.86 0.18 12.89
C GLU A 132 -4.54 0.30 13.68
N ILE A 133 -3.39 0.13 13.03
CA ILE A 133 -2.07 0.16 13.66
C ILE A 133 -1.33 1.40 13.14
N GLU A 134 -1.30 2.46 13.96
CA GLU A 134 -0.75 3.77 13.58
C GLU A 134 0.68 3.69 12.99
N GLU A 135 1.52 2.81 13.55
CA GLU A 135 2.92 2.65 13.15
C GLU A 135 3.10 2.14 11.70
N VAL A 136 2.11 1.42 11.16
CA VAL A 136 2.15 0.86 9.79
C VAL A 136 1.12 1.45 8.86
N ALA A 137 0.15 2.18 9.39
CA ALA A 137 -0.97 2.76 8.66
C ALA A 137 -0.55 3.49 7.37
N LEU A 138 0.50 4.32 7.43
CA LEU A 138 0.99 5.02 6.24
C LEU A 138 1.65 4.08 5.22
N SER A 139 2.32 3.02 5.66
CA SER A 139 2.95 2.05 4.76
C SER A 139 1.92 1.15 4.08
N THR A 140 0.93 0.66 4.84
CA THR A 140 -0.19 -0.12 4.28
C THR A 140 -1.09 0.75 3.41
N GLY A 141 -1.26 2.03 3.76
CA GLY A 141 -1.95 3.02 2.95
C GLY A 141 -1.30 3.27 1.59
N LEU A 142 0.04 3.30 1.51
CA LEU A 142 0.76 3.34 0.23
C LEU A 142 0.51 2.08 -0.61
N ILE A 143 0.55 0.89 0.00
CA ILE A 143 0.27 -0.38 -0.69
C ILE A 143 -1.17 -0.38 -1.23
N LEU A 144 -2.12 0.01 -0.38
CA LEU A 144 -3.54 0.11 -0.74
C LEU A 144 -3.73 1.08 -1.90
N ARG A 145 -3.10 2.26 -1.86
CA ARG A 145 -3.20 3.25 -2.93
C ARG A 145 -2.74 2.71 -4.27
N GLU A 146 -1.63 1.97 -4.31
CA GLU A 146 -1.15 1.34 -5.55
C GLU A 146 -2.13 0.29 -6.08
N MET A 147 -2.74 -0.50 -5.20
CA MET A 147 -3.78 -1.49 -5.57
C MET A 147 -5.04 -0.82 -6.15
N LEU A 148 -5.49 0.28 -5.53
CA LEU A 148 -6.69 1.02 -5.94
C LEU A 148 -6.56 1.71 -7.31
N LYS A 149 -5.34 1.82 -7.85
CA LYS A 149 -5.12 2.31 -9.23
C LYS A 149 -5.73 1.41 -10.29
N HIS A 150 -6.04 0.16 -9.95
CA HIS A 150 -6.60 -0.82 -10.87
C HIS A 150 -8.10 -1.00 -10.60
N GLU A 151 -8.93 -0.76 -11.62
CA GLU A 151 -10.40 -0.81 -11.52
C GLU A 151 -10.93 -2.11 -10.88
N PRO A 152 -10.45 -3.32 -11.25
CA PRO A 152 -10.97 -4.56 -10.67
C PRO A 152 -10.79 -4.63 -9.14
N ILE A 153 -9.67 -4.11 -8.63
CA ILE A 153 -9.35 -4.14 -7.20
C ILE A 153 -10.15 -3.07 -6.45
N ALA A 154 -10.23 -1.85 -6.99
CA ALA A 154 -11.05 -0.80 -6.40
C ALA A 154 -12.53 -1.22 -6.30
N ARG A 155 -13.02 -1.96 -7.30
CA ARG A 155 -14.39 -2.50 -7.31
C ARG A 155 -14.63 -3.54 -6.21
N ILE A 156 -13.64 -4.37 -5.87
CA ILE A 156 -13.75 -5.31 -4.75
C ILE A 156 -13.96 -4.54 -3.45
N LEU A 157 -13.11 -3.54 -3.20
CA LEU A 157 -13.20 -2.76 -1.98
C LEU A 157 -14.53 -1.99 -1.90
N LEU A 158 -14.93 -1.31 -2.97
CA LEU A 158 -16.17 -0.51 -3.01
C LEU A 158 -17.45 -1.33 -2.79
N ASN A 159 -17.46 -2.60 -3.23
CA ASN A 159 -18.63 -3.46 -3.06
C ASN A 159 -18.65 -4.19 -1.72
N SER A 160 -17.53 -4.21 -1.01
CA SER A 160 -17.38 -4.87 0.28
C SER A 160 -17.91 -4.03 1.45
N ASP A 161 -18.22 -4.68 2.57
CA ASP A 161 -18.63 -3.99 3.81
C ASP A 161 -17.45 -3.28 4.49
N GLN A 162 -16.22 -3.73 4.22
CA GLN A 162 -15.00 -3.11 4.74
C GLN A 162 -14.84 -1.67 4.25
N PHE A 163 -15.50 -1.28 3.16
CA PHE A 163 -15.52 0.10 2.69
C PHE A 163 -16.06 1.09 3.75
N TYR A 164 -17.02 0.67 4.58
CA TYR A 164 -17.59 1.51 5.63
C TYR A 164 -16.66 1.70 6.83
N SER A 165 -15.49 1.04 6.85
CA SER A 165 -14.45 1.28 7.85
C SER A 165 -13.63 2.55 7.55
N PHE A 166 -13.63 3.07 6.32
CA PHE A 166 -12.86 4.28 5.97
C PHE A 166 -13.20 5.51 6.84
N PRO A 167 -14.49 5.88 7.06
CA PRO A 167 -14.83 7.00 7.93
C PRO A 167 -14.27 6.84 9.34
N HIS A 168 -14.37 5.65 9.94
CA HIS A 168 -13.80 5.35 11.25
C HIS A 168 -12.28 5.61 11.27
N TYR A 169 -11.55 5.14 10.26
CA TYR A 169 -10.11 5.43 10.17
C TYR A 169 -9.80 6.91 9.94
N ILE A 170 -10.69 7.68 9.31
CA ILE A 170 -10.48 9.12 9.11
C ILE A 170 -10.69 9.89 10.42
N GLU A 171 -11.64 9.46 11.26
CA GLU A 171 -11.99 10.15 12.50
C GLU A 171 -11.13 9.74 13.70
N ASP A 172 -10.81 8.45 13.83
CA ASP A 172 -10.19 7.87 15.03
C ASP A 172 -8.65 7.86 14.99
N THR A 173 -8.02 8.23 13.87
CA THR A 173 -6.56 8.17 13.71
C THR A 173 -5.88 9.53 13.74
N THR A 174 -4.54 9.55 13.75
CA THR A 174 -3.79 10.80 13.73
C THR A 174 -3.88 11.50 12.38
N PHE A 175 -3.72 12.83 12.39
CA PHE A 175 -3.93 13.68 11.22
C PHE A 175 -3.26 13.16 9.93
N GLY A 176 -2.02 12.69 10.01
CA GLY A 176 -1.31 12.14 8.84
C GLY A 176 -1.97 10.87 8.29
N VAL A 177 -2.46 10.00 9.18
CA VAL A 177 -3.16 8.77 8.82
C VAL A 177 -4.56 9.08 8.28
N SER A 178 -5.31 9.97 8.92
CA SER A 178 -6.63 10.42 8.45
C SER A 178 -6.57 11.01 7.04
N CYS A 179 -5.55 11.82 6.74
CA CYS A 179 -5.37 12.39 5.40
C CYS A 179 -5.08 11.32 4.34
N ASP A 180 -4.26 10.31 4.67
CA ASP A 180 -3.95 9.22 3.75
C ASP A 180 -5.16 8.29 3.54
N ALA A 181 -5.89 7.95 4.61
CA ALA A 181 -7.14 7.19 4.54
C ALA A 181 -8.20 7.91 3.69
N PHE A 182 -8.34 9.23 3.86
CA PHE A 182 -9.23 10.04 3.04
C PHE A 182 -8.80 10.08 1.57
N ALA A 183 -7.49 10.21 1.30
CA ALA A 183 -6.98 10.18 -0.07
C ALA A 183 -7.30 8.84 -0.76
N ASN A 184 -7.16 7.71 -0.05
CA ASN A 184 -7.51 6.39 -0.56
C ASN A 184 -9.02 6.17 -0.72
N LEU A 185 -9.84 6.71 0.18
CA LEU A 185 -11.29 6.74 0.03
C LEU A 185 -11.68 7.50 -1.24
N LYS A 186 -11.17 8.72 -1.42
CA LYS A 186 -11.40 9.56 -2.60
C LYS A 186 -10.96 8.84 -3.86
N GLU A 187 -9.76 8.25 -3.86
CA GLU A 187 -9.22 7.49 -4.99
C GLU A 187 -10.17 6.36 -5.41
N THR A 188 -10.67 5.59 -4.44
CA THR A 188 -11.62 4.49 -4.68
C THR A 188 -12.92 5.00 -5.32
N LEU A 189 -13.38 6.20 -4.96
CA LEU A 189 -14.62 6.80 -5.44
C LEU A 189 -14.49 7.53 -6.78
N THR A 190 -13.36 8.20 -7.04
CA THR A 190 -13.24 9.17 -8.14
C THR A 190 -12.38 8.70 -9.30
N ARG A 191 -11.43 7.80 -9.09
CA ARG A 191 -10.43 7.44 -10.12
C ARG A 191 -11.05 6.69 -11.29
N HIS A 192 -11.86 5.69 -10.98
CA HIS A 192 -12.51 4.87 -11.99
C HIS A 192 -13.89 5.45 -12.24
N LYS A 193 -14.04 6.25 -13.31
CA LYS A 193 -15.36 6.67 -13.77
C LYS A 193 -16.22 5.42 -13.91
N PRO A 194 -17.41 5.36 -13.30
CA PRO A 194 -18.20 4.14 -13.28
C PRO A 194 -18.56 3.79 -14.72
N ASN A 195 -17.94 2.74 -15.26
CA ASN A 195 -18.49 2.02 -16.39
C ASN A 195 -19.82 1.41 -15.93
N GLY A 196 -20.91 2.17 -16.12
CA GLY A 196 -22.29 1.70 -16.17
C GLY A 196 -22.97 1.28 -14.85
N ARG A 197 -22.25 0.97 -13.77
CA ARG A 197 -22.90 0.73 -12.46
C ARG A 197 -22.82 1.98 -11.62
N ARG A 198 -23.91 2.75 -11.63
CA ARG A 198 -24.21 3.76 -10.59
C ARG A 198 -23.81 3.16 -9.24
N ILE A 199 -22.77 3.70 -8.62
CA ILE A 199 -22.60 3.59 -7.16
C ILE A 199 -23.96 4.01 -6.62
N SER A 200 -24.68 3.08 -5.98
CA SER A 200 -26.04 3.35 -5.57
C SER A 200 -26.02 4.63 -4.72
N ARG A 201 -26.80 5.65 -5.11
CA ARG A 201 -26.90 6.92 -4.37
C ARG A 201 -27.32 6.72 -2.89
N GLY A 202 -27.65 5.49 -2.49
CA GLY A 202 -27.87 5.05 -1.12
C GLY A 202 -26.58 4.73 -0.33
N LYS A 203 -25.51 4.20 -0.95
CA LYS A 203 -24.23 3.92 -0.25
C LYS A 203 -23.40 5.18 0.04
N LEU A 204 -23.48 6.19 -0.84
CA LEU A 204 -22.71 7.43 -0.70
C LEU A 204 -23.32 8.42 0.31
N ARG A 205 -24.64 8.35 0.54
CA ARG A 205 -25.33 9.31 1.42
C ARG A 205 -24.92 9.23 2.89
N PRO A 206 -24.81 8.05 3.53
CA PRO A 206 -24.30 7.96 4.90
C PRO A 206 -22.85 8.45 4.99
N ILE A 207 -22.01 8.07 4.04
CA ILE A 207 -20.56 8.35 4.07
C ILE A 207 -20.27 9.85 3.89
N LEU A 208 -21.01 10.57 3.04
CA LEU A 208 -20.84 12.03 2.88
C LEU A 208 -21.45 12.85 4.02
N TYR A 209 -22.43 12.31 4.76
CA TYR A 209 -23.02 13.00 5.91
C TYR A 209 -22.28 12.70 7.21
N ASP A 210 -21.70 11.50 7.37
CA ASP A 210 -20.93 11.08 8.54
C ASP A 210 -19.46 11.48 8.47
N VAL A 211 -18.88 11.82 7.31
CA VAL A 211 -17.55 12.44 7.26
C VAL A 211 -17.66 13.89 7.75
N HIS A 212 -17.85 14.04 9.06
CA HIS A 212 -17.63 15.30 9.73
C HIS A 212 -16.12 15.51 9.69
N ILE A 213 -15.64 16.37 8.79
CA ILE A 213 -14.21 16.70 8.72
C ILE A 213 -13.74 17.00 10.15
N PRO A 214 -12.84 16.22 10.75
CA PRO A 214 -12.49 16.43 12.13
C PRO A 214 -11.96 17.86 12.30
N PRO A 215 -12.27 18.57 13.40
CA PRO A 215 -11.79 19.94 13.63
C PRO A 215 -10.25 20.05 13.59
N THR A 216 -9.54 18.92 13.70
CA THR A 216 -8.10 18.76 13.48
C THR A 216 -7.67 19.12 12.06
N VAL A 217 -8.48 18.84 11.03
CA VAL A 217 -8.22 19.23 9.63
C VAL A 217 -8.57 20.71 9.40
N HIS A 218 -9.52 21.26 10.17
CA HIS A 218 -9.83 22.69 10.19
C HIS A 218 -8.71 23.56 10.77
N LYS A 219 -7.91 23.03 11.72
CA LYS A 219 -6.78 23.76 12.34
C LYS A 219 -5.63 24.09 11.38
N LEU A 220 -5.59 23.53 10.19
CA LEU A 220 -4.66 23.94 9.13
C LEU A 220 -5.06 25.25 8.43
N ARG A 221 -6.30 25.73 8.64
CA ARG A 221 -6.74 27.03 8.13
C ARG A 221 -6.04 28.20 8.83
N ASP A 222 -5.68 28.05 10.11
CA ASP A 222 -5.17 29.17 10.93
C ASP A 222 -3.64 29.26 11.01
N LYS A 223 -2.89 28.23 10.60
CA LYS A 223 -1.41 28.30 10.58
C LYS A 223 -0.82 28.77 9.24
N THR A 224 -1.65 29.00 8.22
CA THR A 224 -1.23 29.55 6.92
C THR A 224 -1.40 31.07 6.80
N SER A 225 -1.46 31.79 7.92
CA SER A 225 -1.24 33.24 7.96
C SER A 225 0.26 33.57 7.88
N ILE A 226 0.91 33.16 6.79
CA ILE A 226 2.18 33.72 6.36
C ILE A 226 1.93 34.37 5.00
N SER A 227 2.07 35.70 5.00
CA SER A 227 2.06 36.67 3.90
C SER A 227 1.88 36.11 2.48
N GLN A 228 0.84 36.60 1.81
CA GLN A 228 0.37 36.27 0.46
C GLN A 228 1.35 36.50 -0.71
N THR A 229 2.66 36.59 -0.51
CA THR A 229 3.60 37.01 -1.57
C THR A 229 4.58 35.93 -2.06
N SER A 230 4.48 34.68 -1.60
CA SER A 230 5.31 33.59 -2.13
C SER A 230 4.61 32.23 -2.04
N ARG A 231 3.61 32.01 -2.91
CA ARG A 231 2.81 30.76 -2.95
C ARG A 231 3.15 29.80 -4.09
N ARG A 232 4.16 30.08 -4.92
CA ARG A 232 4.43 29.22 -6.09
C ARG A 232 5.50 28.15 -5.89
N ASP A 233 6.37 28.26 -4.89
CA ASP A 233 7.57 27.40 -4.89
C ASP A 233 7.81 26.56 -3.62
N ILE A 234 6.88 26.51 -2.65
CA ILE A 234 7.17 25.84 -1.36
C ILE A 234 6.14 24.78 -0.93
N ALA A 235 4.92 24.76 -1.49
CA ALA A 235 3.95 23.73 -1.13
C ALA A 235 4.28 22.41 -1.84
N GLY A 236 4.83 21.44 -1.11
CA GLY A 236 5.11 20.11 -1.64
C GLY A 236 3.82 19.41 -2.09
N PRO A 237 3.91 18.42 -3.00
CA PRO A 237 2.73 17.78 -3.62
C PRO A 237 1.72 17.15 -2.64
N ARG A 238 2.11 16.90 -1.38
CA ARG A 238 1.22 16.38 -0.32
C ARG A 238 0.33 17.47 0.29
N GLU A 239 0.78 18.72 0.38
CA GLU A 239 0.00 19.82 0.98
C GLU A 239 -1.12 20.29 0.04
N LEU A 240 -0.88 20.32 -1.27
CA LEU A 240 -1.93 20.61 -2.27
C LEU A 240 -3.05 19.56 -2.25
N GLN A 241 -2.71 18.28 -2.09
CA GLN A 241 -3.70 17.19 -2.00
C GLN A 241 -4.62 17.34 -0.78
N CYS A 242 -4.10 17.83 0.36
CA CYS A 242 -4.90 18.11 1.55
C CYS A 242 -5.83 19.31 1.38
N HIS A 243 -5.40 20.36 0.68
CA HIS A 243 -6.23 21.52 0.39
C HIS A 243 -7.43 21.12 -0.49
N ASP A 244 -7.19 20.36 -1.57
CA ASP A 244 -8.26 19.90 -2.47
C ASP A 244 -9.17 18.83 -1.84
N ALA A 245 -8.67 18.09 -0.85
CA ALA A 245 -9.47 17.18 -0.02
C ALA A 245 -10.49 17.94 0.85
N LEU A 246 -10.07 19.06 1.45
CA LEU A 246 -10.91 19.92 2.26
C LEU A 246 -12.03 20.61 1.45
N TYR A 247 -11.74 21.04 0.23
CA TYR A 247 -12.74 21.63 -0.67
C TYR A 247 -13.79 20.61 -1.11
N TRP A 248 -13.38 19.37 -1.39
CA TRP A 248 -14.29 18.29 -1.80
C TRP A 248 -15.32 17.94 -0.71
N CYS A 249 -14.92 17.96 0.58
CA CYS A 249 -15.86 17.74 1.69
C CYS A 249 -16.83 18.90 1.94
N ARG A 250 -16.53 20.13 1.48
CA ARG A 250 -17.45 21.28 1.64
C ARG A 250 -18.51 21.38 0.55
N GLY A 251 -18.47 20.52 -0.46
CA GLY A 251 -19.38 20.62 -1.61
C GLY A 251 -19.19 21.90 -2.43
N GLU A 252 -18.08 22.62 -2.22
CA GLU A 252 -17.69 23.79 -3.01
C GLU A 252 -16.81 23.29 -4.15
N SER A 253 -17.46 22.87 -5.25
CA SER A 253 -16.83 22.64 -6.57
C SER A 253 -17.30 23.70 -7.55
#